data_AF-A0AAD1X098-F1
#
_entry.id   AF-A0AAD1X098-F1
#
_cell.length_a   1.000
_cell.length_b   1.000
_cell.length_c   1.000
_cell.angle_alpha   90.00
_cell.angle_beta   90.00
_cell.angle_gamma   90.00
#
_symmetry.space_group_name_H-M   'P 1'
#
loop_
_entity.id
_entity.type
_entity.pdbx_description
1 polymer ?
#
loop_
_entity_poly.entity_id
_entity_poly.type
_entity_poly.pdbx_seq_one_letter_code
_entity_poly.pdbx_strand_id
1 'polypeptide(L)'
;MMKMVIKILSLKTGLVAVTLCFAMTVYAGESVVTGGYVHTRTDGQNLNGLNAKYGYTPDESDLGVITSLTISANDDNDIDRGYGSALVGASYKVNDVIKPYVMVGIG
;
A
#
# COMPACT_ATOMS: atom_id res chain seq x y z
N MET A 1 9.50 -34.18 9.62
CA MET A 1 9.68 -32.93 10.38
C MET A 1 9.52 -31.69 9.48
N MET A 2 8.39 -31.55 8.78
CA MET A 2 8.20 -30.50 7.75
C MET A 2 6.87 -29.72 7.88
N LYS A 3 6.16 -29.91 9.01
CA LYS A 3 4.85 -29.28 9.28
C LYS A 3 4.93 -28.01 10.14
N MET A 4 6.11 -27.68 10.66
CA MET A 4 6.27 -26.56 11.62
C MET A 4 6.77 -25.26 10.96
N VAL A 5 7.32 -25.33 9.76
CA VAL A 5 7.90 -24.17 9.05
C VAL A 5 6.82 -23.27 8.43
N ILE A 6 5.67 -23.83 8.04
CA ILE A 6 4.57 -23.06 7.42
C ILE A 6 3.79 -22.23 8.44
N LYS A 7 3.80 -22.60 9.72
CA LYS A 7 2.98 -21.92 10.74
C LYS A 7 3.54 -20.57 11.18
N ILE A 8 4.84 -20.33 10.99
CA ILE A 8 5.49 -19.04 11.27
C ILE A 8 5.28 -18.01 10.14
N LEU A 9 4.90 -18.47 8.94
CA LEU A 9 4.59 -17.59 7.83
C LEU A 9 3.18 -16.95 7.90
N SER A 10 2.34 -17.33 8.88
CA SER A 10 0.92 -16.95 8.89
C SER A 10 0.60 -15.58 9.52
N LEU A 11 1.57 -14.84 10.04
CA LEU A 11 1.28 -13.51 10.63
C LEU A 11 2.44 -12.50 10.51
N LYS A 12 3.69 -12.97 10.33
CA LYS A 12 4.86 -12.11 10.12
C LYS A 12 5.18 -11.86 8.65
N THR A 13 4.70 -12.69 7.72
CA THR A 13 5.08 -12.58 6.28
C THR A 13 4.34 -11.47 5.54
N GLY A 14 3.18 -11.03 6.04
CA GLY A 14 2.50 -9.85 5.47
C GLY A 14 3.34 -8.57 5.56
N LEU A 15 4.24 -8.48 6.56
CA LEU A 15 5.15 -7.36 6.75
C LEU A 15 6.47 -7.51 5.96
N VAL A 16 6.83 -8.73 5.56
CA VAL A 16 8.11 -9.01 4.86
C VAL A 16 7.96 -8.98 3.34
N ALA A 17 6.77 -9.17 2.81
CA ALA A 17 6.52 -9.18 1.36
C ALA A 17 6.58 -7.80 0.67
N VAL A 18 6.69 -6.69 1.42
CA VAL A 18 6.70 -5.32 0.86
C VAL A 18 8.14 -4.78 0.64
N THR A 19 9.17 -5.62 0.78
CA THR A 19 10.57 -5.17 0.71
C THR A 19 11.23 -5.28 -0.67
N LEU A 20 10.62 -5.91 -1.68
CA LEU A 20 11.34 -6.27 -2.91
C LEU A 20 10.58 -5.89 -4.18
N CYS A 21 10.78 -4.63 -4.60
CA CYS A 21 10.99 -4.19 -5.99
C CYS A 21 10.70 -2.68 -6.12
N PHE A 22 11.62 -1.84 -5.65
CA PHE A 22 11.69 -0.46 -6.14
C PHE A 22 13.10 -0.27 -6.68
N ALA A 23 13.24 -0.45 -8.00
CA ALA A 23 14.41 0.03 -8.71
C ALA A 23 14.53 1.52 -8.39
N MET A 24 15.60 1.91 -7.69
CA MET A 24 15.87 3.30 -7.36
C MET A 24 16.16 4.04 -8.67
N THR A 25 15.13 4.62 -9.26
CA THR A 25 15.30 5.59 -10.33
C THR A 25 15.91 6.84 -9.69
N VAL A 26 17.17 7.11 -10.03
CA VAL A 26 17.95 8.26 -9.55
C VAL A 26 17.40 9.53 -10.21
N TYR A 27 16.22 9.95 -9.79
CA TYR A 27 15.65 11.25 -10.12
C TYR A 27 15.84 12.15 -8.90
N ALA A 28 16.33 13.38 -9.11
CA ALA A 28 16.40 14.39 -8.05
C ALA A 28 14.98 14.59 -7.47
N GLY A 29 14.80 14.25 -6.21
CA GLY A 29 13.48 14.20 -5.58
C GLY A 29 13.37 13.18 -4.45
N GLU A 30 12.40 13.44 -3.57
CA GLU A 30 12.04 12.60 -2.45
C GLU A 30 11.10 11.47 -2.91
N SER A 31 11.53 10.22 -2.72
CA SER A 31 10.68 9.03 -2.89
C SER A 31 10.26 8.45 -1.54
N VAL A 32 8.97 8.21 -1.35
CA VAL A 32 8.40 7.65 -0.13
C VAL A 32 7.63 6.37 -0.46
N VAL A 33 8.05 5.25 0.11
CA VAL A 33 7.34 3.97 0.04
C VAL A 33 6.70 3.69 1.39
N THR A 34 5.41 3.39 1.41
CA THR A 34 4.69 2.99 2.63
C THR A 34 3.92 1.71 2.41
N GLY A 35 3.85 0.90 3.45
CA GLY A 35 3.02 -0.30 3.52
C GLY A 35 2.26 -0.32 4.84
N GLY A 36 1.00 -0.72 4.83
CA GLY A 36 0.16 -0.72 6.03
C GLY A 36 -0.98 -1.71 5.97
N TYR A 37 -1.55 -1.99 7.14
CA TYR A 37 -2.74 -2.82 7.29
C TYR A 37 -4.00 -2.04 6.88
N VAL A 38 -4.94 -2.71 6.22
CA VAL A 38 -6.25 -2.16 5.87
C VAL A 38 -7.36 -3.03 6.45
N HIS A 39 -8.40 -2.35 6.95
CA HIS A 39 -9.67 -2.94 7.32
C HIS A 39 -10.78 -2.30 6.47
N THR A 40 -11.32 -3.07 5.54
CA THR A 40 -12.38 -2.62 4.61
C THR A 40 -13.73 -3.10 5.11
N ARG A 41 -14.71 -2.21 5.20
CA ARG A 41 -16.09 -2.56 5.54
C ARG A 41 -16.96 -2.48 4.30
N THR A 42 -17.49 -3.61 3.86
CA THR A 42 -18.46 -3.72 2.76
C THR A 42 -19.83 -4.11 3.33
N ASP A 43 -20.88 -4.06 2.51
CA ASP A 43 -22.24 -4.37 2.99
C ASP A 43 -22.30 -5.79 3.58
N GLY A 44 -22.45 -5.85 4.89
CA GLY A 44 -22.50 -7.09 5.67
C GLY A 44 -21.16 -7.83 5.86
N GLN A 45 -20.00 -7.29 5.46
CA GLN A 45 -18.70 -7.98 5.60
C GLN A 45 -17.57 -7.05 6.04
N ASN A 46 -16.59 -7.62 6.76
CA ASN A 46 -15.34 -6.94 7.09
C ASN A 46 -14.20 -7.71 6.42
N LEU A 47 -13.36 -7.01 5.66
CA LEU A 47 -12.21 -7.56 4.97
C LEU A 47 -10.93 -7.00 5.60
N ASN A 48 -9.91 -7.84 5.70
CA ASN A 48 -8.60 -7.43 6.20
C ASN A 48 -7.57 -7.56 5.09
N GLY A 49 -6.56 -6.70 5.11
CA GLY A 49 -5.64 -6.65 4.00
C GLY A 49 -4.46 -5.73 4.18
N LEU A 50 -3.86 -5.38 3.05
CA LEU A 50 -2.66 -4.56 2.96
C LEU A 50 -2.87 -3.43 1.96
N ASN A 51 -2.25 -2.30 2.23
CA ASN A 51 -2.10 -1.19 1.31
C ASN A 51 -0.62 -0.87 1.13
N ALA A 52 -0.20 -0.65 -0.11
CA ALA A 52 1.10 -0.13 -0.47
C ALA A 52 0.93 1.20 -1.19
N LYS A 53 1.74 2.21 -0.84
CA LYS A 53 1.78 3.49 -1.54
C LYS A 53 3.20 3.84 -1.94
N TYR A 54 3.32 4.47 -3.10
CA TYR A 54 4.55 5.08 -3.57
C TYR A 54 4.28 6.55 -3.87
N GLY A 55 5.04 7.44 -3.25
CA GLY A 55 5.00 8.87 -3.48
C GLY A 55 6.33 9.36 -4.03
N TYR A 56 6.28 10.32 -4.95
CA TYR A 56 7.45 10.99 -5.50
C TYR A 56 7.22 12.50 -5.54
N THR A 57 8.16 13.27 -5.01
CA THR A 57 8.16 14.75 -5.01
C THR A 57 9.51 15.22 -5.58
N PRO A 58 9.55 15.91 -6.74
CA PRO A 58 10.79 16.47 -7.27
C PRO A 58 11.39 17.53 -6.35
N ASP A 59 12.72 17.69 -6.31
CA ASP A 59 13.39 18.67 -5.44
C ASP A 59 13.02 20.13 -5.77
N GLU A 60 12.70 20.40 -7.04
CA GLU A 60 12.36 21.74 -7.55
C GLU A 60 10.85 22.07 -7.42
N SER A 61 10.06 21.21 -6.77
CA SER A 61 8.61 21.39 -6.66
C SER A 61 8.02 20.87 -5.36
N ASP A 62 7.12 21.65 -4.77
CA ASP A 62 6.29 21.17 -3.65
C ASP A 62 5.17 20.21 -4.12
N LEU A 63 4.91 20.11 -5.43
CA LEU A 63 3.93 19.20 -5.99
C LEU A 63 4.54 17.83 -6.26
N GLY A 64 3.93 16.78 -5.71
CA GLY A 64 4.30 15.40 -5.94
C GLY A 64 3.17 14.54 -6.49
N VAL A 65 3.52 13.34 -6.93
CA VAL A 65 2.60 12.29 -7.35
C VAL A 65 2.57 11.19 -6.29
N ILE A 66 1.41 10.57 -6.07
CA ILE A 66 1.28 9.40 -5.21
C ILE A 66 0.43 8.33 -5.90
N THR A 67 0.82 7.07 -5.74
CA THR A 67 0.07 5.89 -6.17
C THR A 67 -0.23 5.01 -4.97
N SER A 68 -1.31 4.24 -5.05
CA SER A 68 -1.77 3.39 -3.96
C SER A 68 -2.42 2.13 -4.51
N LEU A 69 -1.95 0.97 -4.03
CA LEU A 69 -2.52 -0.33 -4.28
C LEU A 69 -3.06 -0.91 -2.96
N THR A 70 -4.31 -1.36 -2.97
CA THR A 70 -4.95 -1.99 -1.80
C THR A 70 -5.49 -3.34 -2.20
N ILE A 71 -5.31 -4.34 -1.34
CA ILE A 71 -5.96 -5.65 -1.46
C ILE A 71 -6.44 -6.05 -0.07
N SER A 72 -7.70 -6.41 0.06
CA SER A 72 -8.30 -6.94 1.29
C SER A 72 -9.28 -8.05 0.98
N ALA A 73 -9.30 -9.10 1.78
CA ALA A 73 -10.19 -10.25 1.61
C ALA A 73 -10.71 -10.74 2.97
N ASN A 74 -11.72 -11.59 2.95
CA ASN A 74 -12.13 -12.35 4.13
C ASN A 74 -11.29 -13.64 4.24
N ASP A 75 -11.03 -14.08 5.47
CA ASP A 75 -10.17 -15.24 5.80
C ASP A 75 -10.81 -16.58 5.37
N ASP A 76 -12.10 -16.56 5.03
CA ASP A 76 -12.88 -17.74 4.63
C ASP A 76 -12.54 -18.27 3.23
N ASN A 77 -11.27 -18.30 2.80
CA ASN A 77 -10.77 -18.94 1.56
C ASN A 77 -11.53 -18.64 0.25
N ASP A 78 -12.42 -17.64 0.26
CA ASP A 78 -13.33 -17.27 -0.80
C ASP A 78 -12.80 -15.98 -1.42
N ILE A 79 -11.83 -16.15 -2.32
CA ILE A 79 -11.19 -15.04 -3.06
C ILE A 79 -12.24 -14.24 -3.85
N ASP A 80 -13.42 -14.80 -4.08
CA ASP A 80 -14.57 -14.17 -4.74
C ASP A 80 -15.18 -13.00 -3.93
N ARG A 81 -14.78 -12.80 -2.67
CA ARG A 81 -15.22 -11.68 -1.80
C ARG A 81 -14.07 -10.75 -1.39
N GLY A 82 -13.14 -10.50 -2.30
CA GLY A 82 -12.07 -9.51 -2.13
C GLY A 82 -12.48 -8.09 -2.54
N TYR A 83 -11.79 -7.10 -1.97
CA TYR A 83 -11.76 -5.72 -2.46
C TYR A 83 -10.32 -5.40 -2.86
N GLY A 84 -10.16 -4.77 -4.02
CA GLY A 84 -8.86 -4.36 -4.52
C GLY A 84 -8.96 -3.01 -5.22
N SER A 85 -8.05 -2.09 -4.92
CA SER A 85 -8.05 -0.76 -5.53
C SER A 85 -6.70 -0.36 -6.08
N ALA A 86 -6.71 0.37 -7.19
CA ALA A 86 -5.56 1.05 -7.76
C ALA A 86 -5.89 2.53 -7.92
N LEU A 87 -5.19 3.38 -7.16
CA LEU A 87 -5.41 4.83 -7.13
C LEU A 87 -4.13 5.57 -7.49
N VAL A 88 -4.31 6.74 -8.12
CA VAL A 88 -3.25 7.72 -8.39
C VAL A 88 -3.72 9.09 -7.95
N GLY A 89 -2.80 9.95 -7.55
CA GLY A 89 -3.13 11.23 -6.96
C GLY A 89 -2.00 12.24 -6.99
N ALA A 90 -2.36 13.46 -6.60
CA ALA A 90 -1.44 14.54 -6.36
C ALA A 90 -1.22 14.70 -4.85
N SER A 91 -0.01 15.08 -4.48
CA SER A 91 0.39 15.43 -3.13
C SER A 91 1.04 16.81 -3.13
N TYR A 92 0.97 17.51 -2.01
CA TYR A 92 1.58 18.84 -1.86
C TYR A 92 2.38 18.91 -0.57
N LYS A 93 3.67 19.27 -0.66
CA LYS A 93 4.55 19.45 0.49
C LYS A 93 4.22 20.78 1.16
N VAL A 94 3.55 20.72 2.32
CA VAL A 94 3.25 21.93 3.10
C VAL A 94 4.47 22.34 3.92
N ASN A 95 5.20 21.35 4.45
CA ASN A 95 6.47 21.51 5.16
C ASN A 95 7.23 20.16 5.12
N ASP A 96 8.38 20.09 5.80
CA ASP A 96 9.23 18.88 5.81
C ASP A 96 8.62 17.67 6.54
N VAL A 97 7.47 17.83 7.22
CA VAL A 97 6.83 16.78 8.02
C VAL A 97 5.47 16.36 7.45
N ILE A 98 4.75 17.30 6.83
CA ILE A 98 3.34 17.13 6.45
C ILE A 98 3.19 17.27 4.94
N LYS A 99 2.67 16.21 4.32
CA LYS A 99 2.40 16.12 2.88
C LYS A 99 1.01 15.51 2.64
N PRO A 100 -0.07 16.33 2.62
CA PRO A 100 -1.41 15.86 2.25
C PRO A 100 -1.45 15.38 0.79
N TYR A 101 -2.39 14.49 0.50
CA TYR A 101 -2.63 13.99 -0.85
C TYR A 101 -4.11 13.71 -1.08
N VAL A 102 -4.51 13.76 -2.35
CA VAL A 102 -5.83 13.35 -2.84
C VAL A 102 -5.63 12.37 -3.98
N MET A 103 -6.43 11.31 -4.03
CA MET A 103 -6.29 10.25 -5.02
C MET A 103 -7.65 9.89 -5.62
N VAL A 104 -7.62 9.44 -6.87
CA VAL A 104 -8.76 8.89 -7.61
C VAL A 104 -8.32 7.62 -8.33
N GLY A 105 -9.26 6.73 -8.64
CA GLY A 105 -8.95 5.52 -9.38
C GLY A 105 -10.08 4.51 -9.33
N ILE A 106 -9.70 3.23 -9.44
CA ILE A 106 -10.61 2.09 -9.48
C ILE A 106 -10.51 1.29 -8.19
N GLY A 107 -11.62 0.69 -7.76
CA GLY A 107 -11.77 -0.12 -6.56
C GLY A 107 -12.94 -1.09 -6.69
#